data_AF-A0A0J7YQA4-F1
#
_entry.id   AF-A0A0J7YQA4-F1
#
_cell.length_a   1.000
_cell.length_b   1.000
_cell.length_c   1.000
_cell.angle_alpha   90.00
_cell.angle_beta   90.00
_cell.angle_gamma   90.00
#
_symmetry.space_group_name_H-M   'P 1'
#
loop_
_entity.id
_entity.type
_entity.pdbx_description
1 polymer ?
#
loop_
_entity_poly.entity_id
_entity_poly.type
_entity_poly.pdbx_seq_one_letter_code
_entity_poly.pdbx_strand_id
1 'polypeptide(L)'
;MVLLHVKRGDNDEFLHECSHEDLVANVLETVVEFHNRRKLIQFVSDNLQALAKYGPMRPEAERGLEGTSDPAGIRVGTAPDPAAAETLERVANDAQATLHNRPGHY
;
A
#
# COMPACT_ATOMS: atom_id res chain seq x y z
N MET A 1 -5.80 -29.85 3.05
CA MET A 1 -5.84 -28.46 2.56
C MET A 1 -6.64 -27.64 3.54
N VAL A 2 -6.06 -26.59 4.11
CA VAL A 2 -6.65 -25.70 5.11
C VAL A 2 -6.55 -24.28 4.57
N LEU A 3 -7.63 -23.52 4.67
CA LEU A 3 -7.67 -22.12 4.26
C LEU A 3 -7.72 -21.23 5.49
N LEU A 4 -6.68 -20.44 5.70
CA LEU A 4 -6.57 -19.50 6.81
C LEU A 4 -7.14 -18.15 6.41
N HIS A 5 -8.14 -17.66 7.15
CA HIS A 5 -8.63 -16.30 7.04
C HIS A 5 -7.90 -15.41 8.03
N VAL A 6 -6.95 -14.63 7.55
CA VAL A 6 -6.17 -13.70 8.36
C VAL A 6 -6.88 -12.35 8.34
N LYS A 7 -7.35 -11.89 9.50
CA LYS A 7 -8.09 -10.63 9.67
C LYS A 7 -7.36 -9.68 10.61
N ARG A 8 -7.28 -8.41 10.22
CA ARG A 8 -6.87 -7.30 11.08
C ARG A 8 -7.85 -6.14 10.91
N GLY A 9 -8.94 -6.18 11.65
CA GLY A 9 -10.07 -5.25 11.46
C GLY A 9 -10.86 -5.56 10.20
N ASP A 10 -11.69 -4.61 9.75
CA ASP A 10 -12.69 -4.86 8.70
C ASP A 10 -12.14 -4.70 7.26
N ASN A 11 -11.07 -3.91 7.08
CA ASN A 11 -10.56 -3.54 5.76
C ASN A 11 -9.20 -4.18 5.41
N ASP A 12 -8.62 -4.96 6.33
CA ASP A 12 -7.33 -5.61 6.11
C ASP A 12 -7.42 -7.09 6.43
N GLU A 13 -7.88 -7.83 5.42
CA GLU A 13 -8.00 -9.28 5.47
C GLU A 13 -7.44 -9.94 4.21
N PHE A 14 -6.97 -11.17 4.36
CA PHE A 14 -6.55 -12.02 3.24
C PHE A 14 -6.72 -13.49 3.57
N LEU A 15 -6.68 -14.31 2.53
CA LEU A 15 -6.73 -15.76 2.62
C LEU A 15 -5.34 -16.34 2.34
N HIS A 16 -4.93 -17.33 3.12
CA HIS A 16 -3.70 -18.08 2.90
C HIS A 16 -4.02 -19.58 2.94
N GLU A 17 -3.71 -20.28 1.86
CA GLU A 17 -3.92 -21.72 1.74
C GLU A 17 -2.65 -22.47 2.17
N CYS A 18 -2.81 -23.50 3.00
CA CYS A 18 -1.71 -24.36 3.46
C CYS A 18 -2.18 -25.83 3.64
N SER A 19 -1.24 -26.76 3.81
CA SER A 19 -1.51 -28.15 4.16
C SER A 19 -1.60 -28.35 5.68
N HIS A 20 -2.26 -29.42 6.12
CA HIS A 20 -2.21 -29.83 7.53
C HIS A 20 -0.85 -30.47 7.91
N GLU A 21 -0.03 -30.78 6.90
CA GLU A 21 1.32 -31.36 7.07
C GLU A 21 2.38 -30.27 7.23
N ASP A 22 2.05 -29.01 6.92
CA ASP A 22 2.99 -27.91 7.00
C ASP A 22 3.34 -27.60 8.46
N LEU A 23 4.63 -27.36 8.71
CA LEU A 23 5.07 -26.89 10.01
C LEU A 23 4.46 -25.51 10.30
N VAL A 24 3.89 -25.35 11.49
CA VAL A 24 3.30 -24.08 11.94
C VAL A 24 4.28 -22.92 11.79
N ALA A 25 5.57 -23.15 12.05
CA ALA A 25 6.61 -22.13 11.90
C ALA A 25 6.70 -21.59 10.47
N ASN A 26 6.65 -22.47 9.46
CA ASN A 26 6.76 -22.09 8.04
C ASN A 26 5.50 -21.34 7.57
N VAL A 27 4.33 -21.80 8.01
CA VAL A 27 3.05 -21.13 7.73
C VAL A 27 3.06 -19.73 8.36
N LEU A 28 3.53 -19.60 9.61
CA LEU A 28 3.60 -18.32 10.31
C LEU A 28 4.55 -17.35 9.60
N GLU A 29 5.75 -17.80 9.21
CA GLU A 29 6.71 -16.98 8.48
C GLU A 29 6.11 -16.44 7.18
N THR A 30 5.47 -17.31 6.40
CA THR A 30 4.84 -16.95 5.12
C THR A 30 3.70 -15.95 5.31
N VAL A 31 2.82 -16.19 6.30
CA VAL A 31 1.70 -15.29 6.61
C VAL A 31 2.20 -13.92 7.06
N VAL A 32 3.21 -13.87 7.92
CA VAL A 32 3.80 -12.61 8.41
C VAL A 32 4.48 -11.85 7.27
N GLU A 33 5.27 -12.54 6.44
CA GLU A 33 5.91 -11.93 5.28
C GLU A 33 4.87 -11.33 4.32
N PHE A 34 3.84 -12.10 3.98
CA PHE A 34 2.78 -11.64 3.08
C PHE A 34 2.02 -10.44 3.66
N HIS A 35 1.67 -10.47 4.95
CA HIS A 35 1.04 -9.34 5.62
C HIS A 35 1.91 -8.07 5.56
N ASN A 36 3.20 -8.20 5.86
CA ASN A 36 4.13 -7.06 5.83
C ASN A 36 4.31 -6.50 4.42
N ARG A 37 4.43 -7.37 3.40
CA ARG A 37 4.50 -6.95 1.99
C ARG A 37 3.24 -6.19 1.55
N ARG A 38 2.04 -6.67 1.94
CA ARG A 38 0.78 -5.96 1.69
C ARG A 38 0.77 -4.56 2.30
N LYS A 39 1.25 -4.41 3.54
CA LYS A 39 1.37 -3.10 4.20
C LYS A 39 2.35 -2.17 3.50
N LEU A 40 3.47 -2.69 3.04
CA LEU A 40 4.44 -1.92 2.27
C LEU A 40 3.83 -1.40 0.96
N ILE A 41 3.14 -2.27 0.22
CA ILE A 41 2.48 -1.89 -1.04
C ILE A 41 1.41 -0.83 -0.77
N GLN A 42 0.57 -1.02 0.26
CA GLN A 42 -0.45 -0.03 0.64
C GLN A 42 0.19 1.33 0.92
N PHE A 43 1.22 1.36 1.77
CA PHE A 43 1.94 2.58 2.10
C PHE A 43 2.52 3.28 0.86
N VAL A 44 3.13 2.52 -0.04
CA VAL A 44 3.73 3.07 -1.26
C VAL A 44 2.64 3.63 -2.19
N SER A 45 1.57 2.89 -2.43
CA SER A 45 0.47 3.33 -3.30
C SER A 45 -0.18 4.63 -2.81
N ASP A 46 -0.46 4.72 -1.51
CA ASP A 46 -1.06 5.92 -0.91
C ASP A 46 -0.12 7.13 -1.06
N ASN A 47 1.19 6.91 -0.89
CA ASN A 47 2.20 7.95 -1.09
C ASN A 47 2.41 8.34 -2.56
N LEU A 48 2.22 7.42 -3.51
CA LEU A 48 2.28 7.72 -4.94
C LEU A 48 1.10 8.58 -5.37
N GLN A 49 -0.11 8.32 -4.88
CA GLN A 49 -1.29 9.17 -5.12
C GLN A 49 -1.06 10.58 -4.55
N ALA A 50 -0.53 10.69 -3.34
CA ALA A 50 -0.20 11.98 -2.75
C ALA A 50 0.95 12.69 -3.51
N LEU A 51 1.92 11.94 -4.05
CA LEU A 51 2.99 12.49 -4.88
C LEU A 51 2.47 13.05 -6.20
N ALA A 52 1.55 12.35 -6.86
CA ALA A 52 0.94 12.80 -8.11
C ALA A 52 0.13 14.10 -7.92
N LYS A 53 -0.47 14.30 -6.75
CA LYS A 53 -1.30 15.48 -6.46
C LYS A 53 -0.52 16.66 -5.90
N TYR A 54 0.44 16.41 -5.02
CA TYR A 54 1.08 17.44 -4.19
C TYR A 54 2.59 17.53 -4.39
N GLY A 55 3.18 16.69 -5.24
CA GLY A 55 4.61 16.70 -5.49
C GLY A 55 5.45 16.08 -4.36
N PRO A 56 6.78 16.25 -4.42
CA PRO A 56 7.71 15.61 -3.50
C PRO A 56 7.52 16.04 -2.05
N MET A 57 8.10 15.27 -1.13
CA MET A 57 8.15 15.67 0.27
C MET A 57 9.06 16.89 0.44
N ARG A 58 8.69 17.77 1.36
CA ARG A 58 9.55 18.86 1.79
C ARG A 58 10.73 18.36 2.62
N PRO A 59 11.84 19.13 2.65
CA PRO A 59 12.87 18.99 3.67
C PRO A 59 12.25 19.02 5.07
N GLU A 60 12.83 18.29 6.03
CA GLU A 60 12.26 18.17 7.38
C GLU A 60 12.09 19.51 8.09
N ALA A 61 13.01 20.47 7.85
CA ALA A 61 12.94 21.81 8.42
C ALA A 61 11.74 22.65 7.93
N GLU A 62 11.10 22.27 6.82
CA GLU A 62 10.02 23.02 6.17
C GLU A 62 8.65 22.32 6.25
N ARG A 63 8.59 21.12 6.85
CA ARG A 63 7.35 20.39 7.06
C ARG A 63 6.49 21.08 8.13
N GLY A 64 5.19 21.19 7.89
CA GLY A 64 4.25 21.86 8.80
C GLY A 64 4.21 23.39 8.69
N LEU A 65 5.00 24.00 7.78
CA LEU A 65 4.84 25.41 7.43
C LEU A 65 3.60 25.60 6.54
N GLU A 66 2.74 26.55 6.91
CA GLU A 66 1.53 26.91 6.16
C GLU A 66 1.88 27.42 4.75
N GLY A 67 1.00 27.20 3.77
CA GLY A 67 1.14 27.76 2.42
C GLY A 67 1.16 26.77 1.25
N THR A 68 0.71 25.52 1.45
CA THR A 68 0.56 24.54 0.36
C THR A 68 -0.84 23.95 0.24
N SER A 69 -1.12 23.44 -0.95
CA SER A 69 -2.33 22.68 -1.26
C SER A 69 -2.36 21.27 -0.65
N ASP A 70 -1.26 20.78 -0.06
CA ASP A 70 -1.20 19.50 0.64
C ASP A 70 -1.85 19.61 2.05
N PRO A 71 -2.98 18.92 2.32
CA PRO A 71 -3.63 18.96 3.62
C PRO A 71 -2.76 18.45 4.77
N ALA A 72 -1.79 17.58 4.49
CA ALA A 72 -0.89 17.06 5.51
C ALA A 72 0.28 18.01 5.82
N GLY A 73 0.54 19.01 4.97
CA GLY A 73 1.67 19.93 5.12
C GLY A 73 3.05 19.25 5.02
N ILE A 74 3.11 18.06 4.40
CA ILE A 74 4.33 17.25 4.27
C ILE A 74 5.02 17.51 2.93
N ARG A 75 4.25 17.85 1.89
CA ARG A 75 4.70 17.97 0.50
C ARG A 75 4.74 19.42 0.02
N VAL A 76 5.38 19.64 -1.13
CA VAL A 76 5.52 20.98 -1.74
C VAL A 76 4.22 21.56 -2.31
N GLY A 77 3.12 20.78 -2.37
CA GLY A 77 1.82 21.24 -2.87
C GLY A 77 1.80 21.61 -4.36
N THR A 78 2.79 21.18 -5.13
CA THR A 78 2.88 21.41 -6.58
C THR A 78 3.00 20.07 -7.27
N ALA A 79 1.99 19.71 -8.06
CA ALA A 79 1.97 18.46 -8.81
C ALA A 79 3.14 18.37 -9.82
N PRO A 80 3.63 17.16 -10.13
CA PRO A 80 4.58 16.95 -11.22
C PRO A 80 3.91 17.19 -12.59
N ASP A 81 4.71 17.08 -13.66
CA ASP A 81 4.20 17.13 -15.04
C ASP A 81 2.97 16.20 -15.23
N PRO A 82 1.94 16.63 -15.99
CA PRO A 82 0.72 15.85 -16.14
C PRO A 82 0.92 14.40 -16.59
N ALA A 83 1.88 14.13 -17.48
CA ALA A 83 2.15 12.77 -17.95
C ALA A 83 2.76 11.89 -16.83
N ALA A 84 3.61 12.48 -15.99
CA ALA A 84 4.16 11.81 -14.82
C ALA A 84 3.08 11.57 -13.75
N ALA A 85 2.20 12.56 -13.51
CA ALA A 85 1.10 12.44 -12.57
C ALA A 85 0.14 11.30 -12.94
N GLU A 86 -0.26 11.22 -14.22
CA GLU A 86 -1.11 10.14 -14.73
C GLU A 86 -0.47 8.76 -14.54
N THR A 87 0.83 8.65 -14.83
CA THR A 87 1.57 7.39 -14.64
C THR A 87 1.61 6.97 -13.17
N LEU A 88 1.85 7.90 -12.26
CA LEU A 88 1.87 7.65 -10.81
C LEU A 88 0.50 7.22 -10.31
N GLU A 89 -0.58 7.89 -10.74
CA GLU A 89 -1.95 7.53 -10.35
C GLU A 89 -2.33 6.14 -10.87
N ARG A 90 -2.04 5.84 -12.13
CA ARG A 90 -2.30 4.52 -12.72
C ARG A 90 -1.59 3.41 -11.94
N VAL A 91 -0.29 3.56 -11.70
CA VAL A 91 0.50 2.56 -10.97
C VAL A 91 0.02 2.39 -9.53
N ALA A 92 -0.37 3.47 -8.86
CA ALA A 92 -0.89 3.40 -7.51
C ALA A 92 -2.24 2.65 -7.44
N ASN A 93 -3.12 2.89 -8.42
CA ASN A 93 -4.41 2.20 -8.52
C ASN A 93 -4.22 0.70 -8.82
N ASP A 94 -3.31 0.35 -9.73
CA ASP A 94 -2.97 -1.05 -10.05
C ASP A 94 -2.44 -1.79 -8.82
N ALA A 95 -1.58 -1.13 -8.03
CA ALA A 95 -1.04 -1.67 -6.80
C ALA A 95 -2.11 -1.82 -5.69
N GLN A 96 -3.02 -0.84 -5.53
CA GLN A 96 -4.15 -0.95 -4.60
C GLN A 96 -5.12 -2.07 -4.98
N ALA A 97 -5.37 -2.28 -6.28
CA ALA A 97 -6.21 -3.38 -6.76
C ALA A 97 -5.62 -4.74 -6.39
N THR A 98 -4.29 -4.88 -6.38
CA THR A 98 -3.59 -6.11 -6.00
C THR A 98 -3.76 -6.46 -4.52
N LEU A 99 -4.01 -5.47 -3.65
CA LEU A 99 -4.26 -5.70 -2.23
C LEU A 99 -5.66 -6.26 -1.95
N HIS A 100 -6.65 -5.85 -2.74
CA HIS A 100 -8.06 -6.22 -2.53
C HIS A 100 -8.49 -7.40 -3.40
N ASN A 101 -7.78 -7.65 -4.50
CA ASN A 101 -8.05 -8.81 -5.34
C ASN A 101 -7.71 -10.09 -4.58
N ARG A 102 -8.72 -10.93 -4.41
CA ARG A 102 -8.59 -12.29 -3.91
C ARG A 102 -7.72 -13.09 -4.89
N PRO A 103 -6.51 -13.53 -4.53
CA PRO A 103 -5.82 -14.52 -5.34
C PRO A 103 -6.61 -15.83 -5.22
N GLY A 104 -7.41 -16.21 -6.23
CA GLY A 104 -8.19 -17.45 -6.16
C GLY A 104 -9.40 -17.62 -7.09
N HIS A 105 -9.41 -17.02 -8.28
CA HIS A 105 -10.29 -17.52 -9.36
C HIS A 105 -9.43 -17.95 -10.54
N TYR A 106 -8.91 -19.18 -10.44
CA TYR A 106 -8.63 -20.06 -11.57
C TYR A 106 -9.68 -21.16 -11.56
#